data_AF-A0A8J6PPB5-F1
#
_entry.id   AF-A0A8J6PPB5-F1
#
_cell.length_a   1.000
_cell.length_b   1.000
_cell.length_c   1.000
_cell.angle_alpha   90.00
_cell.angle_beta   90.00
_cell.angle_gamma   90.00
#
_symmetry.space_group_name_H-M   'P 1'
#
loop_
_entity.id
_entity.type
_entity.pdbx_description
1 polymer ?
#
loop_
_entity_poly.entity_id
_entity_poly.type
_entity_poly.pdbx_seq_one_letter_code
_entity_poly.pdbx_strand_id
1 'polypeptide(L)'
;GRRGLLALLAQLVRWRVDPIWYAVAVLGPFLVMLLAAAVTIALGAPRPSFAAYADVPTLAVTLLSTMVIVGVFEELGWRGYALPVMQRTHSALWSAIVLGAVWAAWHLPELVSDPTGQRPPLPFTVAILAQSVLFTWVYNSTRGALPIVIVFHAAINTAGRYLLPEFTGVHYARVWWATAGIYLLAAAAVTAYAGTRRLTTRVTEAADTEPVRRPA
;
A
#
# COMPACT_ATOMS: atom_id res chain seq x y z
N GLY A 1 24.91 8.34 -9.27
CA GLY A 1 25.80 9.46 -8.87
C GLY A 1 25.24 10.20 -7.66
N ARG A 2 26.08 10.97 -6.93
CA ARG A 2 25.76 11.62 -5.64
C ARG A 2 24.43 12.41 -5.62
N ARG A 3 24.12 13.15 -6.68
CA ARG A 3 22.87 13.94 -6.76
C ARG A 3 21.61 13.06 -6.70
N GLY A 4 21.63 11.88 -7.33
CA GLY A 4 20.51 10.95 -7.28
C GLY A 4 20.30 10.34 -5.90
N LEU A 5 21.39 10.01 -5.20
CA LEU A 5 21.34 9.53 -3.82
C LEU A 5 20.76 10.60 -2.88
N LEU A 6 21.21 11.85 -2.99
CA LEU A 6 20.66 12.95 -2.19
C LEU A 6 19.17 13.17 -2.49
N ALA A 7 18.75 13.08 -3.75
CA ALA A 7 17.34 13.18 -4.12
C ALA A 7 16.48 12.04 -3.55
N LEU A 8 17.03 10.83 -3.46
CA LEU A 8 16.39 9.68 -2.81
C LEU A 8 16.22 9.93 -1.30
N LEU A 9 17.32 10.25 -0.61
CA LEU A 9 17.32 10.46 0.84
C LEU A 9 16.48 11.68 1.25
N ALA A 10 16.43 12.72 0.41
CA ALA A 10 15.60 13.89 0.66
C ALA A 10 14.10 13.58 0.70
N GLN A 11 13.65 12.44 0.17
CA GLN A 11 12.24 12.03 0.28
C GLN A 11 11.88 11.59 1.71
N LEU A 12 12.82 11.01 2.46
CA LEU A 12 12.62 10.50 3.83
C LEU A 12 12.32 11.59 4.86
N VAL A 13 12.58 12.85 4.52
CA VAL A 13 12.33 14.00 5.41
C VAL A 13 11.10 14.82 4.99
N ARG A 14 10.34 14.36 3.99
CA ARG A 14 9.13 15.04 3.51
C ARG A 14 7.92 14.66 4.36
N TRP A 15 7.74 15.35 5.48
CA TRP A 15 6.58 15.19 6.37
C TRP A 15 5.50 16.27 6.16
N ARG A 16 5.81 17.36 5.46
CA ARG A 16 4.83 18.43 5.22
C ARG A 16 3.91 18.05 4.06
N VAL A 17 2.82 17.36 4.39
CA VAL A 17 1.72 16.97 3.47
C VAL A 17 0.38 17.33 4.11
N ASP A 18 -0.69 17.35 3.31
CA ASP A 18 -2.03 17.61 3.87
C ASP A 18 -2.42 16.55 4.90
N PRO A 19 -3.05 16.93 6.04
CA PRO A 19 -3.38 16.00 7.14
C PRO A 19 -4.20 14.77 6.72
N ILE A 20 -5.02 14.90 5.67
CA ILE A 20 -5.81 13.78 5.14
C ILE A 20 -4.94 12.58 4.75
N TRP A 21 -3.70 12.80 4.29
CA TRP A 21 -2.81 11.71 3.89
C TRP A 21 -2.29 10.91 5.08
N TYR A 22 -2.16 11.52 6.25
CA TYR A 22 -1.87 10.79 7.48
C TYR A 22 -3.06 9.92 7.89
N ALA A 23 -4.28 10.46 7.79
CA ALA A 23 -5.49 9.69 8.05
C ALA A 23 -5.64 8.52 7.05
N VAL A 24 -5.41 8.76 5.76
CA VAL A 24 -5.42 7.69 4.74
C VAL A 24 -4.33 6.64 5.03
N ALA A 25 -3.12 7.07 5.36
CA ALA A 25 -1.99 6.17 5.62
C ALA A 25 -2.23 5.28 6.85
N VAL A 26 -2.78 5.84 7.94
CA VAL A 26 -3.00 5.10 9.19
C VAL A 26 -4.34 4.39 9.20
N LEU A 27 -5.44 5.10 8.94
CA LEU A 27 -6.80 4.54 9.13
C LEU A 27 -7.26 3.70 7.94
N GLY A 28 -6.79 3.99 6.73
CA GLY A 28 -7.18 3.28 5.51
C GLY A 28 -6.96 1.76 5.60
N PRO A 29 -5.73 1.30 5.92
CA PRO A 29 -5.45 -0.14 6.06
C PRO A 29 -6.28 -0.84 7.14
N PHE A 30 -6.46 -0.19 8.30
CA PHE A 30 -7.29 -0.73 9.37
C PHE A 30 -8.75 -0.85 8.93
N LEU A 31 -9.28 0.15 8.22
CA LEU A 31 -10.64 0.10 7.68
C LEU A 31 -10.81 -1.05 6.69
N VAL A 32 -9.85 -1.27 5.78
CA VAL A 32 -9.88 -2.40 4.84
C VAL A 32 -9.95 -3.74 5.59
N MET A 33 -9.10 -3.93 6.62
CA MET A 33 -9.08 -5.16 7.40
C MET A 33 -10.35 -5.36 8.22
N LEU A 34 -10.88 -4.30 8.82
CA LEU A 34 -12.15 -4.35 9.55
C LEU A 34 -13.33 -4.69 8.64
N LEU A 35 -13.37 -4.13 7.43
CA LEU A 35 -14.38 -4.46 6.43
C LEU A 35 -14.26 -5.92 5.96
N ALA A 36 -13.04 -6.42 5.73
CA ALA A 36 -12.81 -7.81 5.38
C ALA A 36 -13.26 -8.77 6.49
N ALA A 37 -12.96 -8.44 7.75
CA ALA A 37 -13.42 -9.19 8.91
C ALA A 37 -14.95 -9.17 9.03
N ALA A 38 -15.57 -8.00 8.85
CA ALA A 38 -17.03 -7.84 8.90
C ALA A 38 -17.74 -8.67 7.81
N VAL A 39 -17.24 -8.65 6.57
CA VAL A 39 -17.74 -9.52 5.48
C VAL A 39 -17.61 -10.99 5.85
N THR A 40 -16.47 -11.39 6.42
CA THR A 40 -16.22 -12.79 6.78
C THR A 40 -17.16 -13.27 7.90
N ILE A 41 -17.41 -12.43 8.91
CA ILE A 41 -18.38 -12.67 9.99
C ILE A 41 -19.81 -12.73 9.44
N ALA A 42 -20.19 -11.81 8.55
CA ALA A 42 -21.50 -11.81 7.91
C ALA A 42 -21.76 -13.09 7.10
N LEU A 43 -20.69 -13.70 6.55
CA LEU A 43 -20.71 -14.99 5.85
C LEU A 43 -20.58 -16.20 6.79
N GLY A 44 -20.85 -16.02 8.10
CA GLY A 44 -20.97 -17.09 9.08
C GLY A 44 -19.70 -17.44 9.84
N ALA A 45 -18.65 -16.59 9.81
CA ALA A 45 -17.51 -16.78 10.70
C ALA A 45 -17.86 -16.40 12.15
N PRO A 46 -17.32 -17.11 13.15
CA PRO A 46 -17.42 -16.70 14.54
C PRO A 46 -16.84 -15.29 14.74
N ARG A 47 -17.44 -14.53 15.66
CA ARG A 47 -16.88 -13.24 16.06
C ARG A 47 -15.63 -13.47 16.91
N PRO A 48 -14.54 -12.74 16.65
CA PRO A 48 -13.36 -12.76 17.53
C PRO A 48 -13.75 -12.45 18.97
N SER A 49 -13.12 -13.15 19.91
CA SER A 49 -13.28 -12.85 21.33
C SER A 49 -12.49 -11.58 21.70
N PHE A 50 -12.83 -10.89 22.79
CA PHE A 50 -12.01 -9.76 23.23
C PHE A 50 -10.58 -10.18 23.64
N ALA A 51 -10.37 -11.45 24.03
CA ALA A 51 -9.06 -11.97 24.37
C ALA A 51 -8.10 -11.98 23.16
N ALA A 52 -8.63 -12.03 21.93
CA ALA A 52 -7.89 -11.83 20.68
C ALA A 52 -7.01 -10.58 20.67
N TYR A 53 -7.47 -9.54 21.38
CA TYR A 53 -6.90 -8.19 21.33
C TYR A 53 -6.06 -7.88 22.56
N ALA A 54 -5.66 -8.90 23.33
CA ALA A 54 -4.82 -8.74 24.52
C ALA A 54 -3.49 -8.04 24.21
N ASP A 55 -2.96 -8.23 22.99
CA ASP A 55 -1.69 -7.64 22.56
C ASP A 55 -1.82 -6.21 22.01
N VAL A 56 -3.02 -5.62 21.93
CA VAL A 56 -3.22 -4.23 21.45
C VAL A 56 -2.31 -3.19 22.13
N PRO A 57 -1.94 -3.29 23.42
CA PRO A 57 -0.96 -2.38 24.03
C PRO A 57 0.40 -2.34 23.30
N THR A 58 0.77 -3.41 22.58
CA THR A 58 2.02 -3.47 21.78
C THR A 58 1.88 -2.88 20.37
N LEU A 59 0.67 -2.48 19.95
CA LEU A 59 0.38 -2.03 18.59
C LEU A 59 1.28 -0.87 18.16
N ALA A 60 1.48 0.12 19.01
CA ALA A 60 2.33 1.26 18.70
C ALA A 60 3.79 0.84 18.46
N VAL A 61 4.30 -0.09 19.28
CA VAL A 61 5.66 -0.63 19.14
C VAL A 61 5.78 -1.44 17.85
N THR A 62 4.79 -2.26 17.53
CA THR A 62 4.73 -3.02 16.27
C THR A 62 4.71 -2.07 15.06
N LEU A 63 3.85 -1.06 15.07
CA LEU A 63 3.77 -0.09 13.98
C LEU A 63 5.12 0.60 13.75
N LEU A 64 5.75 1.11 14.81
CA LEU A 64 7.03 1.81 14.73
C LEU A 64 8.17 0.88 14.28
N SER A 65 8.23 -0.35 14.78
CA SER A 65 9.27 -1.31 14.36
C SER A 65 9.08 -1.72 12.90
N THR A 66 7.84 -1.97 12.47
CA THR A 66 7.53 -2.26 11.08
C THR A 66 7.87 -1.08 10.17
N MET A 67 7.60 0.18 10.57
CA MET A 67 7.99 1.36 9.79
C MET A 67 9.49 1.37 9.47
N VAL A 68 10.34 1.02 10.44
CA VAL A 68 11.79 0.95 10.23
C VAL A 68 12.13 -0.16 9.23
N ILE A 69 11.59 -1.36 9.42
CA ILE A 69 11.87 -2.52 8.57
C ILE A 69 11.45 -2.27 7.13
N VAL A 70 10.17 -1.97 6.90
CA VAL A 70 9.65 -1.77 5.54
C VAL A 70 10.22 -0.50 4.91
N GLY A 71 10.51 0.52 5.71
CA GLY A 71 11.12 1.76 5.22
C GLY A 71 12.53 1.56 4.67
N VAL A 72 13.36 0.81 5.39
CA VAL A 72 14.76 0.56 5.00
C VAL A 72 14.86 -0.49 3.90
N PHE A 73 14.15 -1.61 4.05
CA PHE A 73 14.36 -2.78 3.20
C PHE A 73 13.45 -2.84 1.97
N GLU A 74 12.32 -2.13 1.96
CA GLU A 74 11.35 -2.21 0.88
C GLU A 74 11.08 -0.85 0.23
N GLU A 75 10.48 0.08 0.96
CA GLU A 75 9.94 1.31 0.36
C GLU A 75 11.01 2.25 -0.16
N LEU A 76 12.22 2.26 0.42
CA LEU A 76 13.36 3.00 -0.13
C LEU A 76 13.72 2.54 -1.56
N GLY A 77 13.68 1.23 -1.80
CA GLY A 77 13.95 0.64 -3.11
C GLY A 77 12.75 0.77 -4.05
N TRP A 78 11.56 0.37 -3.59
CA TRP A 78 10.37 0.32 -4.43
C TRP A 78 9.83 1.71 -4.77
N ARG A 79 9.42 2.50 -3.77
CA ARG A 79 8.74 3.79 -3.99
C ARG A 79 9.71 4.95 -3.98
N GLY A 80 10.82 4.84 -3.25
CA GLY A 80 11.88 5.84 -3.24
C GLY A 80 12.68 5.90 -4.54
N TYR A 81 12.94 4.74 -5.16
CA TYR A 81 13.83 4.63 -6.33
C TYR A 81 13.14 4.08 -7.59
N ALA A 82 12.66 2.83 -7.58
CA ALA A 82 12.19 2.15 -8.78
C ALA A 82 10.98 2.86 -9.41
N LEU A 83 9.98 3.20 -8.60
CA LEU A 83 8.75 3.86 -9.06
C LEU A 83 9.02 5.22 -9.74
N PRO A 84 9.78 6.18 -9.15
CA PRO A 84 10.15 7.42 -9.82
C PRO A 84 10.93 7.25 -11.11
N VAL A 85 11.76 6.21 -11.22
CA VAL A 85 12.51 5.91 -12.45
C VAL A 85 11.56 5.41 -13.54
N MET A 86 10.67 4.46 -13.22
CA MET A 86 9.71 3.89 -14.18
C MET A 86 8.73 4.94 -14.71
N GLN A 87 8.23 5.81 -13.83
CA GLN A 87 7.26 6.86 -14.19
C GLN A 87 7.84 7.99 -15.08
N ARG A 88 9.14 7.99 -15.38
CA ARG A 88 9.73 8.94 -16.35
C ARG A 88 9.27 8.68 -17.78
N THR A 89 9.02 7.41 -18.10
CA THR A 89 8.71 6.95 -19.46
C THR A 89 7.41 6.17 -19.54
N HIS A 90 6.82 5.80 -18.41
CA HIS A 90 5.58 5.02 -18.35
C HIS A 90 4.51 5.72 -17.52
N SER A 91 3.24 5.33 -17.70
CA SER A 91 2.15 5.79 -16.85
C SER A 91 2.31 5.30 -15.40
N ALA A 92 1.71 6.03 -14.46
CA ALA A 92 1.71 5.64 -13.06
C ALA A 92 1.07 4.27 -12.84
N LEU A 93 -0.07 3.98 -13.49
CA LEU A 93 -0.72 2.67 -13.39
C LEU A 93 0.14 1.54 -13.93
N TRP A 94 0.76 1.72 -15.10
CA TRP A 94 1.65 0.70 -15.65
C TRP A 94 2.83 0.44 -14.72
N SER A 95 3.43 1.52 -14.20
CA SER A 95 4.55 1.43 -13.27
C SER A 95 4.15 0.71 -11.98
N ALA A 96 2.95 0.98 -11.46
CA ALA A 96 2.41 0.33 -10.28
C ALA A 96 2.18 -1.17 -10.48
N ILE A 97 1.62 -1.57 -11.62
CA ILE A 97 1.33 -2.98 -11.95
C ILE A 97 2.64 -3.76 -12.10
N VAL A 98 3.59 -3.25 -12.87
CA VAL A 98 4.89 -3.93 -13.08
C VAL A 98 5.67 -4.02 -11.79
N LEU A 99 5.73 -2.92 -11.02
CA LEU A 99 6.38 -2.93 -9.71
C LEU A 99 5.67 -3.87 -8.73
N GLY A 100 4.34 -3.96 -8.80
CA GLY A 100 3.54 -4.88 -8.00
C GLY A 100 3.84 -6.34 -8.33
N ALA A 101 4.05 -6.68 -9.60
CA ALA A 101 4.43 -8.03 -10.02
C ALA A 101 5.84 -8.41 -9.53
N VAL A 102 6.79 -7.48 -9.63
CA VAL A 102 8.15 -7.66 -9.07
C VAL A 102 8.09 -7.81 -7.55
N TRP A 103 7.26 -7.02 -6.88
CA TRP A 103 7.10 -7.08 -5.43
C TRP A 103 6.39 -8.37 -4.98
N ALA A 104 5.41 -8.87 -5.75
CA ALA A 104 4.82 -10.19 -5.50
C ALA A 104 5.85 -11.32 -5.63
N ALA A 105 6.73 -11.24 -6.64
CA ALA A 105 7.83 -12.17 -6.80
C ALA A 105 8.84 -12.10 -5.64
N TRP A 106 9.08 -10.91 -5.09
CA TRP A 106 9.93 -10.70 -3.92
C TRP A 106 9.43 -11.46 -2.67
N HIS A 107 8.12 -11.67 -2.54
CA HIS A 107 7.54 -12.46 -1.45
C HIS A 107 7.52 -13.97 -1.69
N LEU A 108 7.98 -14.48 -2.84
CA LEU A 108 7.99 -15.93 -3.10
C LEU A 108 8.78 -16.75 -2.07
N PRO A 109 9.98 -16.33 -1.61
CA PRO A 109 10.72 -17.10 -0.60
C PRO A 109 9.90 -17.28 0.67
N GLU A 110 9.21 -16.23 1.11
CA GLU A 110 8.35 -16.24 2.29
C GLU A 110 7.11 -17.13 2.10
N LEU A 111 6.48 -17.08 0.92
CA LEU A 111 5.33 -17.93 0.59
C LEU A 111 5.69 -19.41 0.51
N VAL A 112 6.89 -19.73 0.00
CA VAL A 112 7.37 -21.11 -0.09
C VAL A 112 7.79 -21.65 1.28
N SER A 113 8.29 -20.79 2.16
CA SER A 113 8.75 -21.14 3.50
C SER A 113 7.68 -20.95 4.59
N ASP A 114 6.39 -20.95 4.25
CA ASP A 114 5.29 -20.74 5.21
C ASP A 114 4.66 -22.07 5.64
N PRO A 115 5.22 -22.77 6.67
CA PRO A 115 4.69 -24.05 7.14
C PRO A 115 3.31 -23.91 7.80
N THR A 116 2.90 -22.68 8.13
CA THR A 116 1.67 -22.36 8.83
C THR A 116 0.52 -21.97 7.90
N GLY A 117 0.79 -21.74 6.62
CA GLY A 117 -0.21 -21.25 5.66
C GLY A 117 -0.81 -19.89 6.06
N GLN A 118 -0.04 -19.07 6.78
CA GLN A 118 -0.41 -17.71 7.17
C GLN A 118 -0.66 -16.81 5.96
N ARG A 119 -0.14 -17.13 4.77
CA ARG A 119 -0.37 -16.32 3.57
C ARG A 119 -0.83 -17.19 2.40
N PRO A 120 -2.15 -17.35 2.21
CA PRO A 120 -2.68 -18.07 1.06
C PRO A 120 -2.19 -17.40 -0.23
N PRO A 121 -1.42 -18.11 -1.10
CA PRO A 121 -0.62 -17.46 -2.14
C PRO A 121 -1.42 -16.60 -3.14
N LEU A 122 -2.58 -17.09 -3.59
CA LEU A 122 -3.39 -16.41 -4.60
C LEU A 122 -4.01 -15.09 -4.09
N PRO A 123 -4.83 -15.05 -3.02
CA PRO A 123 -5.38 -13.78 -2.54
C PRO A 123 -4.29 -12.83 -2.04
N PHE A 124 -3.19 -13.34 -1.49
CA PHE A 124 -2.04 -12.52 -1.10
C PHE A 124 -1.40 -11.82 -2.31
N THR A 125 -1.18 -12.55 -3.40
CA THR A 125 -0.64 -11.98 -4.66
C THR A 125 -1.58 -10.92 -5.25
N VAL A 126 -2.89 -11.19 -5.27
CA VAL A 126 -3.89 -10.22 -5.75
C VAL A 126 -3.88 -8.96 -4.88
N ALA A 127 -3.81 -9.11 -3.56
CA ALA A 127 -3.72 -8.00 -2.64
C ALA A 127 -2.45 -7.16 -2.87
N ILE A 128 -1.29 -7.78 -3.09
CA ILE A 128 -0.03 -7.09 -3.40
C ILE A 128 -0.14 -6.23 -4.66
N LEU A 129 -0.70 -6.79 -5.74
CA LEU A 129 -0.87 -6.05 -6.99
C LEU A 129 -1.77 -4.82 -6.80
N ALA A 130 -2.91 -5.00 -6.12
CA ALA A 130 -3.82 -3.92 -5.82
C ALA A 130 -3.20 -2.86 -4.89
N GLN A 131 -2.49 -3.30 -3.85
CA GLN A 131 -1.76 -2.42 -2.95
C GLN A 131 -0.71 -1.62 -3.72
N SER A 132 0.04 -2.21 -4.64
CA SER A 132 1.05 -1.46 -5.41
C SER A 132 0.48 -0.23 -6.15
N VAL A 133 -0.77 -0.33 -6.63
CA VAL A 133 -1.52 0.80 -7.20
C VAL A 133 -1.82 1.86 -6.14
N LEU A 134 -2.30 1.46 -4.96
CA LEU A 134 -2.59 2.36 -3.85
C LEU A 134 -1.34 3.05 -3.30
N PHE A 135 -0.23 2.32 -3.15
CA PHE A 135 1.07 2.87 -2.76
C PHE A 135 1.54 3.93 -3.76
N THR A 136 1.42 3.62 -5.05
CA THR A 136 1.75 4.58 -6.12
C THR A 136 0.88 5.83 -6.04
N TRP A 137 -0.42 5.65 -5.76
CA TRP A 137 -1.35 6.76 -5.59
C TRP A 137 -1.03 7.64 -4.38
N VAL A 138 -0.75 7.05 -3.22
CA VAL A 138 -0.33 7.78 -2.01
C VAL A 138 0.99 8.51 -2.26
N TYR A 139 1.97 7.85 -2.86
CA TYR A 139 3.27 8.44 -3.18
C TYR A 139 3.12 9.64 -4.12
N ASN A 140 2.35 9.50 -5.21
CA ASN A 140 2.18 10.56 -6.20
C ASN A 140 1.36 11.74 -5.63
N SER A 141 0.30 11.46 -4.87
CA SER A 141 -0.55 12.51 -4.29
C SER A 141 0.10 13.29 -3.16
N THR A 142 1.13 12.73 -2.54
CA THR A 142 1.96 13.39 -1.52
C THR A 142 3.25 14.00 -2.07
N ARG A 143 3.40 14.08 -3.41
CA ARG A 143 4.60 14.62 -4.10
C ARG A 143 5.89 13.88 -3.70
N GLY A 144 5.79 12.57 -3.55
CA GLY A 144 6.90 11.69 -3.17
C GLY A 144 7.29 11.80 -1.70
N ALA A 145 6.31 11.98 -0.82
CA ALA A 145 6.54 11.93 0.63
C ALA A 145 6.67 10.47 1.08
N LEU A 146 7.90 9.95 0.97
CA LEU A 146 8.19 8.56 1.29
C LEU A 146 7.77 8.13 2.72
N PRO A 147 7.89 8.98 3.77
CA PRO A 147 7.41 8.62 5.10
C PRO A 147 5.93 8.25 5.17
N ILE A 148 5.08 8.89 4.38
CA ILE A 148 3.64 8.60 4.36
C ILE A 148 3.37 7.22 3.77
N VAL A 149 4.13 6.84 2.75
CA VAL A 149 4.07 5.52 2.15
C VAL A 149 4.58 4.46 3.12
N ILE A 150 5.66 4.75 3.87
CA ILE A 150 6.19 3.87 4.91
C ILE A 150 5.16 3.65 6.03
N VAL A 151 4.50 4.71 6.49
CA VAL A 151 3.40 4.62 7.47
C VAL A 151 2.26 3.78 6.92
N PHE A 152 1.87 3.99 5.66
CA PHE A 152 0.83 3.19 5.01
C PHE A 152 1.17 1.71 4.94
N HIS A 153 2.40 1.37 4.54
CA HIS A 153 2.88 -0.02 4.54
C HIS A 153 2.84 -0.62 5.95
N ALA A 154 3.43 0.08 6.93
CA ALA A 154 3.47 -0.41 8.29
C ALA A 154 2.08 -0.60 8.89
N ALA A 155 1.13 0.29 8.56
CA ALA A 155 -0.26 0.15 8.96
C ALA A 155 -0.95 -1.07 8.31
N ILE A 156 -0.65 -1.41 7.05
CA ILE A 156 -1.16 -2.64 6.40
C ILE A 156 -0.69 -3.88 7.15
N ASN A 157 0.62 -3.98 7.41
CA ASN A 157 1.20 -5.11 8.14
C ASN A 157 0.67 -5.20 9.57
N THR A 158 0.59 -4.06 10.26
CA THR A 158 0.09 -3.98 11.64
C THR A 158 -1.38 -4.38 11.68
N ALA A 159 -2.24 -3.82 10.83
CA ALA A 159 -3.65 -4.17 10.77
C ALA A 159 -3.84 -5.67 10.48
N GLY A 160 -3.07 -6.22 9.53
CA GLY A 160 -3.08 -7.65 9.23
C GLY A 160 -2.72 -8.51 10.45
N ARG A 161 -1.65 -8.14 11.18
CA ARG A 161 -1.18 -8.86 12.37
C ARG A 161 -2.22 -8.91 13.49
N TYR A 162 -2.95 -7.83 13.74
CA TYR A 162 -3.87 -7.76 14.88
C TYR A 162 -5.31 -8.14 14.55
N LEU A 163 -5.71 -8.17 13.27
CA LEU A 163 -7.11 -8.41 12.88
C LEU A 163 -7.36 -9.75 12.16
N LEU A 164 -6.35 -10.35 11.53
CA LEU A 164 -6.52 -11.58 10.75
C LEU A 164 -6.35 -12.91 11.53
N PRO A 165 -5.44 -13.05 12.52
CA PRO A 165 -5.14 -14.35 13.13
C PRO A 165 -6.32 -15.04 13.84
N GLU A 166 -7.38 -14.31 14.14
CA GLU A 166 -8.60 -14.85 14.79
C GLU A 166 -9.44 -15.72 13.87
N PHE A 167 -9.26 -15.59 12.56
CA PHE A 167 -9.92 -16.45 11.60
C PHE A 167 -9.08 -17.69 11.35
N THR A 168 -9.71 -18.87 11.32
CA THR A 168 -9.02 -20.15 11.08
C THR A 168 -9.69 -20.94 9.96
N GLY A 169 -8.95 -21.89 9.38
CA GLY A 169 -9.46 -22.78 8.33
C GLY A 169 -10.12 -22.03 7.17
N VAL A 170 -11.36 -22.41 6.84
CA VAL A 170 -12.11 -21.79 5.73
C VAL A 170 -12.37 -20.30 5.95
N HIS A 171 -12.53 -19.85 7.19
CA HIS A 171 -12.76 -18.44 7.49
C HIS A 171 -11.50 -17.60 7.27
N TYR A 172 -10.32 -18.18 7.51
CA TYR A 172 -9.05 -17.53 7.22
C TYR A 172 -8.87 -17.29 5.70
N ALA A 173 -9.16 -18.31 4.89
CA ALA A 173 -9.15 -18.15 3.44
C ALA A 173 -10.15 -17.08 2.96
N ARG A 174 -11.36 -17.04 3.57
CA ARG A 174 -12.38 -16.03 3.26
C ARG A 174 -11.93 -14.61 3.59
N VAL A 175 -11.33 -14.37 4.76
CA VAL A 175 -10.89 -13.01 5.13
C VAL A 175 -9.77 -12.53 4.22
N TRP A 176 -8.87 -13.41 3.78
CA TRP A 176 -7.85 -13.09 2.79
C TRP A 176 -8.43 -12.72 1.43
N TRP A 177 -9.43 -13.47 0.94
CA TRP A 177 -10.13 -13.13 -0.30
C TRP A 177 -10.94 -11.83 -0.19
N ALA A 178 -11.62 -11.60 0.94
CA ALA A 178 -12.32 -10.35 1.20
C ALA A 178 -11.34 -9.16 1.21
N THR A 179 -10.19 -9.32 1.88
CA THR A 179 -9.11 -8.34 1.91
C THR A 179 -8.60 -8.03 0.50
N ALA A 180 -8.28 -9.05 -0.29
CA ALA A 180 -7.81 -8.90 -1.66
C ALA A 180 -8.86 -8.20 -2.54
N GLY A 181 -10.14 -8.58 -2.42
CA GLY A 181 -11.25 -7.97 -3.14
C GLY A 181 -11.43 -6.49 -2.78
N ILE A 182 -11.41 -6.14 -1.50
CA ILE A 182 -11.55 -4.74 -1.05
C ILE A 182 -10.37 -3.90 -1.54
N TYR A 183 -9.13 -4.39 -1.47
CA TYR A 183 -7.99 -3.68 -2.03
C TYR A 183 -8.11 -3.50 -3.54
N LEU A 184 -8.56 -4.53 -4.27
CA LEU A 184 -8.76 -4.45 -5.72
C LEU A 184 -9.82 -3.40 -6.07
N LEU A 185 -10.94 -3.38 -5.35
CA LEU A 185 -11.99 -2.37 -5.52
C LEU A 185 -11.48 -0.97 -5.20
N ALA A 186 -10.71 -0.80 -4.12
CA ALA A 186 -10.09 0.48 -3.78
C ALA A 186 -9.10 0.94 -4.86
N ALA A 187 -8.26 0.05 -5.37
CA ALA A 187 -7.32 0.34 -6.44
C ALA A 187 -8.05 0.73 -7.75
N ALA A 188 -9.13 0.03 -8.09
CA ALA A 188 -9.96 0.35 -9.24
C ALA A 188 -10.64 1.72 -9.08
N ALA A 189 -11.23 2.00 -7.91
CA ALA A 189 -11.88 3.26 -7.62
C ALA A 189 -10.90 4.44 -7.68
N VAL A 190 -9.72 4.29 -7.07
CA VAL A 190 -8.65 5.29 -7.14
C VAL A 190 -8.16 5.49 -8.58
N THR A 191 -8.03 4.41 -9.35
CA THR A 191 -7.62 4.50 -10.76
C THR A 191 -8.65 5.23 -11.61
N ALA A 192 -9.94 4.96 -11.38
CA ALA A 192 -11.04 5.62 -12.07
C ALA A 192 -11.11 7.12 -11.70
N TYR A 193 -10.90 7.46 -10.43
CA TYR A 193 -10.94 8.84 -9.94
C TYR A 193 -9.70 9.66 -10.32
N ALA A 194 -8.50 9.10 -10.12
CA ALA A 194 -7.23 9.81 -10.21
C ALA A 194 -6.54 9.66 -11.59
N GLY A 195 -7.12 8.85 -12.48
CA GLY A 195 -6.63 8.59 -13.82
C GLY A 195 -5.36 7.71 -13.87
N THR A 196 -5.19 7.01 -14.98
CA THR A 196 -4.11 6.02 -15.15
C THR A 196 -2.73 6.63 -15.34
N ARG A 197 -2.65 7.85 -15.91
CA ARG A 197 -1.38 8.50 -16.27
C ARG A 197 -0.58 8.94 -15.05
N ARG A 198 -1.24 9.55 -14.08
CA ARG A 198 -0.58 10.15 -12.91
C ARG A 198 -0.98 9.51 -11.58
N LEU A 199 -2.13 8.82 -11.48
CA LEU A 199 -2.66 8.27 -10.22
C LEU A 199 -2.51 9.27 -9.07
N THR A 200 -3.05 10.47 -9.22
CA THR A 200 -2.98 11.50 -8.17
C THR A 200 -4.30 12.24 -8.02
N THR A 201 -4.70 12.55 -6.78
CA THR A 201 -5.90 13.37 -6.52
C THR A 201 -5.64 14.87 -6.59
N ARG A 202 -4.37 15.29 -6.72
CA ARG A 202 -4.06 16.71 -6.92
C ARG A 202 -4.12 17.05 -8.40
N VAL A 203 -5.00 17.97 -8.76
CA VAL A 203 -4.97 18.62 -10.08
C VAL A 203 -3.62 19.33 -10.20
N THR A 204 -2.78 18.91 -11.14
CA THR A 204 -1.62 19.73 -11.54
C THR A 204 -2.17 20.96 -12.25
N GLU A 205 -2.14 22.11 -11.59
CA GLU A 205 -2.43 23.44 -12.16
C GLU A 205 -1.46 23.88 -13.29
N ALA A 206 -0.68 22.98 -13.87
CA ALA A 206 0.36 23.32 -14.84
C ALA A 206 0.38 22.33 -16.00
N ALA A 207 -0.55 22.50 -16.94
CA ALA A 207 -0.42 21.93 -18.29
C ALA A 207 -1.21 22.68 -19.39
N ASP A 208 -2.07 23.65 -19.07
CA ASP A 208 -2.97 24.31 -20.06
C ASP A 208 -2.60 25.76 -20.41
N THR A 209 -1.38 26.23 -20.11
CA THR A 209 -0.94 27.57 -20.53
C THR A 209 0.42 27.53 -21.22
N GLU A 210 0.48 26.89 -22.39
CA GLU A 210 1.49 27.26 -23.38
C GLU A 210 0.77 27.55 -24.71
N PRO A 211 0.68 28.81 -25.15
CA PRO A 211 0.11 29.10 -26.45
C PRO A 211 1.09 28.56 -27.50
N VAL A 212 0.59 27.65 -28.34
CA VAL A 212 1.26 27.16 -29.54
C VAL A 212 1.72 28.37 -30.35
N ARG A 213 3.01 28.71 -30.28
CA ARG A 213 3.63 29.65 -31.22
C ARG A 213 3.64 28.95 -32.58
N ARG A 214 2.75 29.36 -33.48
CA ARG A 214 2.85 29.01 -34.89
C ARG A 214 4.07 29.71 -35.49
N PRO A 215 4.94 29.03 -36.25
CA PRO A 215 5.97 29.70 -37.01
C PRO A 215 5.33 30.53 -38.14
N ALA A 216 5.84 31.76 -38.32
CA ALA A 216 5.59 32.61 -39.48
C ALA A 216 6.64 32.30 -40.56
#